data_AF-A0A2E2AEQ9-F1
#
_entry.id   AF-A0A2E2AEQ9-F1
#
_cell.length_a   1.000
_cell.length_b   1.000
_cell.length_c   1.000
_cell.angle_alpha   90.00
_cell.angle_beta   90.00
_cell.angle_gamma   90.00
#
_symmetry.space_group_name_H-M   'P 1'
#
loop_
_entity.id
_entity.type
_entity.pdbx_description
1 polymer ?
#
loop_
_entity_poly.entity_id
_entity_poly.type
_entity_poly.pdbx_seq_one_letter_code
_entity_poly.pdbx_strand_id
1 'polypeptide(L)'
;MEESVFRHLNHLERSGYRSDYDEFHSLADPIYELPEDDREGAFEKVNRLFFLERLKLGDHVLRALEAVGLIPKRKRTVRKSALVQKNEVAEIESSEKVSEEAETLENIARGNVTDGEETNESEEEVTAVAELEDDDEAEQNDEVSYDLAREFEERIKEVVVKRGINKVDEGSNVLNRVSGNPIIEMRVLASRFSNPEEAQELDAFLIHEFMHAKDMVDPEFDYEDAFIPGNPSVKNLITARFKLLWNMYVDARLARMGVVSVQPKESRYREFDNFYRKIPDKQRKGIFEGLWQTEKLTHEELLSMATDLDTLMSKYVDPGDMTEEEKDFIHLQGSPCPLCKFPTYNWVDDPESICDEMVIEAIQIDFPDWESRDGGCDRCIEVYELRAGVG
;
A
#
# COMPACT_ATOMS: atom_id res chain seq x y z
N MET A 1 8.11 9.76 16.66
CA MET A 1 6.98 10.33 17.43
C MET A 1 7.26 11.78 17.80
N GLU A 2 8.28 12.06 18.63
CA GLU A 2 8.63 13.42 19.08
C GLU A 2 8.71 14.45 17.94
N GLU A 3 9.52 14.20 16.92
CA GLU A 3 9.67 15.14 15.80
C GLU A 3 8.35 15.37 15.05
N SER A 4 7.53 14.33 14.87
CA SER A 4 6.22 14.44 14.21
C SER A 4 5.26 15.31 15.03
N VAL A 5 5.23 15.11 16.36
CA VAL A 5 4.42 15.91 17.29
C VAL A 5 4.88 17.36 17.25
N PHE A 6 6.18 17.60 17.42
CA PHE A 6 6.74 18.96 17.42
C PHE A 6 6.46 19.69 16.11
N ARG A 7 6.67 19.06 14.95
CA ARG A 7 6.39 19.68 13.65
C ARG A 7 4.91 19.99 13.46
N HIS A 8 4.03 19.07 13.87
CA HIS A 8 2.59 19.26 13.76
C HIS A 8 2.10 20.39 14.67
N LEU A 9 2.55 20.44 15.92
CA LEU A 9 2.22 21.53 16.87
C LEU A 9 2.70 22.90 16.37
N ASN A 10 3.91 22.99 15.83
CA ASN A 10 4.41 24.22 15.21
C ASN A 10 3.57 24.65 14.00
N HIS A 11 3.06 23.70 13.21
CA HIS A 11 2.16 24.01 12.10
C HIS A 11 0.83 24.56 12.60
N LEU A 12 0.23 23.95 13.63
CA LEU A 12 -1.01 24.42 14.25
C LEU A 12 -0.85 25.82 14.86
N GLU A 13 0.24 26.07 15.59
CA GLU A 13 0.53 27.38 16.17
C GLU A 13 0.61 28.46 15.08
N ARG A 14 1.37 28.22 14.02
CA ARG A 14 1.50 29.14 12.87
C ARG A 14 0.17 29.36 12.13
N SER A 15 -0.71 28.37 12.18
CA SER A 15 -2.04 28.42 11.58
C SER A 15 -3.10 29.06 12.51
N GLY A 16 -2.70 29.49 13.72
CA GLY A 16 -3.57 30.16 14.69
C GLY A 16 -4.30 29.23 15.68
N TYR A 17 -4.06 27.91 15.62
CA TYR A 17 -4.63 26.92 16.53
C TYR A 17 -3.64 26.62 17.65
N ARG A 18 -3.74 27.35 18.76
CA ARG A 18 -2.75 27.32 19.84
C ARG A 18 -3.09 26.40 21.02
N SER A 19 -4.34 25.92 21.13
CA SER A 19 -4.79 25.15 22.30
C SER A 19 -3.93 23.91 22.57
N ASP A 20 -3.67 23.10 21.55
CA ASP A 20 -2.87 21.87 21.69
C ASP A 20 -1.39 22.18 21.94
N TYR A 21 -0.90 23.30 21.39
CA TYR A 21 0.47 23.77 21.62
C TYR A 21 0.67 24.21 23.07
N ASP A 22 -0.25 25.04 23.60
CA ASP A 22 -0.20 25.51 24.98
C ASP A 22 -0.37 24.34 25.96
N GLU A 23 -1.24 23.37 25.64
CA GLU A 23 -1.39 22.15 26.44
C GLU A 23 -0.09 21.34 26.45
N PHE A 24 0.56 21.14 25.30
CA PHE A 24 1.83 20.42 25.22
C PHE A 24 2.89 21.07 26.12
N HIS A 25 3.05 22.39 26.05
CA HIS A 25 4.00 23.12 26.90
C HIS A 25 3.64 23.06 28.38
N SER A 26 2.36 23.08 28.74
CA SER A 26 1.94 22.92 30.14
C SER A 26 2.37 21.58 30.76
N LEU A 27 2.52 20.54 29.93
CA LEU A 27 2.96 19.20 30.34
C LEU A 27 4.47 19.00 30.16
N ALA A 28 5.08 19.63 29.16
CA ALA A 28 6.49 19.50 28.82
C ALA A 28 7.40 20.40 29.68
N ASP A 29 7.00 21.64 29.95
CA ASP A 29 7.83 22.61 30.68
C ASP A 29 8.21 22.13 32.09
N PRO A 30 7.31 21.51 32.89
CA PRO A 30 7.67 20.96 34.21
C PRO A 30 8.72 19.84 34.17
N ILE A 31 8.91 19.17 33.02
CA ILE A 31 9.89 18.07 32.88
C ILE A 31 11.32 18.59 33.02
N TYR A 32 11.57 19.85 32.66
CA TYR A 32 12.90 20.46 32.82
C TYR A 32 13.33 20.59 34.30
N GLU A 33 12.39 20.56 35.24
CA GLU A 33 12.69 20.59 36.68
C GLU A 33 13.04 19.20 37.24
N LEU A 34 12.86 18.12 36.46
CA LEU A 34 13.25 16.76 36.85
C LEU A 34 14.78 16.54 36.71
N PRO A 35 15.36 15.58 37.46
CA PRO A 35 16.72 15.10 37.24
C PRO A 35 16.92 14.65 35.79
N GLU A 36 18.11 14.88 35.21
CA GLU A 36 18.40 14.60 33.80
C GLU A 36 18.08 13.15 33.41
N ASP A 37 18.39 12.19 34.28
CA ASP A 37 18.15 10.76 34.07
C ASP A 37 16.65 10.41 33.91
N ASP A 38 15.75 11.21 34.49
CA ASP A 38 14.30 10.97 34.44
C ASP A 38 13.60 11.71 33.28
N ARG A 39 14.28 12.68 32.65
CA ARG A 39 13.67 13.56 31.64
C ARG A 39 13.27 12.81 30.38
N GLU A 40 14.13 11.93 29.86
CA GLU A 40 13.90 11.23 28.59
C GLU A 40 12.60 10.41 28.62
N GLY A 41 12.42 9.58 29.66
CA GLY A 41 11.21 8.78 29.83
C GLY A 41 9.95 9.63 30.11
N ALA A 42 10.11 10.80 30.73
CA ALA A 42 9.00 11.74 30.93
C ALA A 42 8.58 12.41 29.60
N PHE A 43 9.54 12.87 28.79
CA PHE A 43 9.27 13.42 27.46
C PHE A 43 8.65 12.36 26.54
N GLU A 44 9.10 11.10 26.59
CA GLU A 44 8.53 10.01 25.81
C GLU A 44 7.03 9.83 26.11
N LYS A 45 6.63 9.88 27.39
CA LYS A 45 5.22 9.76 27.80
C LYS A 45 4.37 10.89 27.24
N VAL A 46 4.83 12.14 27.33
CA VAL A 46 4.11 13.30 26.76
C VAL A 46 4.01 13.19 25.24
N ASN A 47 5.12 12.89 24.56
CA ASN A 47 5.12 12.71 23.11
C ASN A 47 4.20 11.58 22.66
N ARG A 48 4.16 10.47 23.40
CA ARG A 48 3.26 9.35 23.11
C ARG A 48 1.79 9.73 23.28
N LEU A 49 1.43 10.45 24.35
CA LEU A 49 0.09 10.97 24.57
C LEU A 49 -0.36 11.85 23.40
N PHE A 50 0.50 12.78 22.96
CA PHE A 50 0.16 13.67 21.86
C PHE A 50 0.08 12.93 20.52
N PHE A 51 1.01 12.02 20.24
CA PHE A 51 1.04 11.29 18.97
C PHE A 51 -0.17 10.36 18.80
N LEU A 52 -0.59 9.66 19.87
CA LEU A 52 -1.66 8.66 19.78
C LEU A 52 -3.04 9.23 20.09
N GLU A 53 -3.17 10.06 21.12
CA GLU A 53 -4.49 10.42 21.67
C GLU A 53 -4.93 11.84 21.26
N ARG A 54 -4.05 12.83 21.42
CA ARG A 54 -4.41 14.24 21.15
C ARG A 54 -4.43 14.56 19.67
N LEU A 55 -3.31 14.35 18.97
CA LEU A 55 -3.17 14.66 17.55
C LEU A 55 -3.56 13.48 16.65
N LYS A 56 -3.67 12.27 17.20
CA LYS A 56 -4.05 11.03 16.49
C LYS A 56 -3.21 10.74 15.24
N LEU A 57 -1.96 11.19 15.23
CA LEU A 57 -1.02 10.95 14.14
C LEU A 57 -0.75 9.45 13.95
N GLY A 58 -0.78 8.67 15.04
CA GLY A 58 -0.64 7.22 14.99
C GLY A 58 -1.82 6.49 14.33
N ASP A 59 -2.99 7.11 14.21
CA ASP A 59 -4.14 6.46 13.58
C ASP A 59 -3.91 6.24 12.07
N HIS A 60 -3.08 7.05 11.41
CA HIS A 60 -2.68 6.83 10.02
C HIS A 60 -1.99 5.47 9.84
N VAL A 61 -1.04 5.16 10.71
CA VAL A 61 -0.31 3.87 10.69
C VAL A 61 -1.25 2.71 10.94
N LEU A 62 -2.10 2.81 11.96
CA LEU A 62 -3.00 1.73 12.32
C LEU A 62 -4.09 1.50 11.24
N ARG A 63 -4.65 2.57 10.65
CA ARG A 63 -5.59 2.44 9.52
C ARG A 63 -4.94 1.75 8.32
N ALA A 64 -3.68 2.07 8.03
CA ALA A 64 -2.95 1.45 6.93
C ALA A 64 -2.70 -0.05 7.18
N LEU A 65 -2.30 -0.42 8.39
CA LEU A 65 -2.14 -1.83 8.78
C LEU A 65 -3.45 -2.62 8.67
N GLU A 66 -4.57 -2.03 9.12
CA GLU A 66 -5.91 -2.63 8.99
C GLU A 66 -6.35 -2.77 7.53
N ALA A 67 -6.03 -1.80 6.68
CA ALA A 67 -6.40 -1.81 5.27
C ALA A 67 -5.67 -2.93 4.50
N VAL A 68 -4.41 -3.18 4.85
CA VAL A 68 -3.59 -4.26 4.25
C VAL A 68 -3.92 -5.64 4.83
N GLY A 69 -4.57 -5.68 5.99
CA GLY A 69 -4.86 -6.92 6.74
C GLY A 69 -3.62 -7.48 7.45
N LEU A 70 -2.75 -6.59 7.92
CA LEU A 70 -1.61 -6.94 8.78
C LEU A 70 -2.02 -7.01 10.26
N ILE A 71 -3.12 -6.35 10.61
CA ILE A 71 -3.76 -6.41 11.93
C ILE A 71 -5.28 -6.49 11.76
N PRO A 72 -6.01 -7.04 12.75
CA PRO A 72 -7.46 -7.09 12.70
C PRO A 72 -8.07 -5.69 12.62
N LYS A 73 -9.14 -5.57 11.83
CA LYS A 73 -9.93 -4.33 11.78
C LYS A 73 -10.47 -4.00 13.17
N ARG A 74 -10.21 -2.79 13.67
CA ARG A 74 -10.70 -2.37 14.98
C ARG A 74 -12.23 -2.33 14.93
N LYS A 75 -12.90 -3.07 15.82
CA LYS A 75 -14.35 -2.90 16.06
C LYS A 75 -14.57 -1.49 16.56
N ARG A 76 -15.07 -0.60 15.71
CA ARG A 76 -15.52 0.74 16.13
C ARG A 76 -16.68 0.56 17.10
N THR A 77 -16.39 0.52 18.39
CA THR A 77 -17.39 0.78 19.41
C THR A 77 -17.77 2.25 19.25
N VAL A 78 -18.85 2.51 18.52
CA VAL A 78 -19.51 3.80 18.60
C VAL A 78 -20.04 3.89 20.02
N ARG A 79 -19.22 4.37 20.96
CA ARG A 79 -19.72 4.95 22.19
C ARG A 79 -20.51 6.17 21.75
N LYS A 80 -21.80 5.97 21.46
CA LYS A 80 -22.77 7.06 21.50
C LYS A 80 -22.56 7.71 22.85
N SER A 81 -22.08 8.95 22.83
CA SER A 81 -21.94 9.79 24.00
C SER A 81 -23.23 9.67 24.83
N ALA A 82 -23.12 9.16 26.06
CA ALA A 82 -24.21 9.01 27.01
C ALA A 82 -24.70 10.36 27.58
N LEU A 83 -24.63 11.43 26.77
CA LEU A 83 -25.07 12.78 27.08
C LEU A 83 -26.20 13.28 26.17
N VAL A 84 -26.72 12.44 25.25
CA VAL A 84 -27.86 12.81 24.39
C VAL A 84 -29.14 11.99 24.70
N GLN A 85 -29.07 10.92 25.49
CA GLN A 85 -30.25 10.13 25.88
C GLN A 85 -30.97 10.64 27.14
N LYS A 86 -31.21 11.96 27.24
CA LYS A 86 -32.12 12.51 28.25
C LYS A 86 -33.26 13.38 27.72
N ASN A 87 -33.41 13.51 26.40
CA ASN A 87 -34.46 14.33 25.79
C ASN A 87 -35.46 13.57 24.89
N GLU A 88 -35.54 12.24 24.94
CA GLU A 88 -36.52 11.48 24.13
C GLU A 88 -37.48 10.60 24.95
N VAL A 89 -37.81 10.97 26.20
CA VAL A 89 -38.84 10.27 27.01
C VAL A 89 -39.89 11.21 27.58
N ALA A 90 -40.16 12.34 26.92
CA ALA A 90 -41.28 13.20 27.28
C ALA A 90 -41.81 13.88 26.02
N GLU A 91 -42.63 13.17 25.26
CA GLU A 91 -43.77 13.68 24.46
C GLU A 91 -44.25 12.60 23.49
N ILE A 92 -44.90 11.56 24.05
CA ILE A 92 -45.90 10.79 23.29
C ILE A 92 -47.08 10.58 24.24
N GLU A 93 -48.01 11.52 24.24
CA GLU A 93 -49.43 11.23 24.44
C GLU A 93 -50.27 12.42 23.97
N SER A 94 -50.95 12.22 22.84
CA SER A 94 -52.35 12.58 22.54
C SER A 94 -52.57 13.13 21.12
N SER A 95 -53.49 12.45 20.41
CA SER A 95 -54.36 12.93 19.30
C SER A 95 -53.68 13.54 18.07
N GLU A 96 -54.03 13.29 16.82
CA GLU A 96 -55.23 12.80 16.16
C GLU A 96 -54.82 12.66 14.68
N LYS A 97 -55.26 11.62 13.97
CA LYS A 97 -55.23 11.61 12.50
C LYS A 97 -56.62 11.29 11.99
N VAL A 98 -57.20 12.25 11.26
CA VAL A 98 -58.43 12.13 10.50
C VAL A 98 -58.12 12.39 9.01
N SER A 99 -58.53 11.41 8.19
CA SER A 99 -58.91 11.43 6.75
C SER A 99 -57.88 11.91 5.69
N GLU A 100 -57.82 11.42 4.45
CA GLU A 100 -58.85 10.93 3.50
C GLU A 100 -58.27 9.89 2.48
N GLU A 101 -59.14 8.95 2.07
CA GLU A 101 -59.40 8.36 0.72
C GLU A 101 -58.26 7.61 -0.05
N ALA A 102 -58.46 6.46 -0.73
CA ALA A 102 -59.65 5.80 -1.27
C ALA A 102 -59.42 4.28 -1.58
N GLU A 103 -60.53 3.51 -1.63
CA GLU A 103 -60.81 2.28 -2.42
C GLU A 103 -59.98 0.98 -2.18
N THR A 104 -60.49 -0.26 -2.07
CA THR A 104 -61.80 -0.91 -2.33
C THR A 104 -61.80 -2.34 -1.71
N LEU A 105 -63.01 -2.85 -1.34
CA LEU A 105 -63.49 -4.27 -1.34
C LEU A 105 -62.76 -5.32 -0.45
N GLU A 106 -63.36 -6.24 0.30
CA GLU A 106 -64.75 -6.64 0.64
C GLU A 106 -64.66 -7.80 1.69
N ASN A 107 -65.78 -8.12 2.35
CA ASN A 107 -66.12 -9.39 3.03
C ASN A 107 -65.79 -9.62 4.53
N ILE A 108 -66.73 -9.16 5.38
CA ILE A 108 -67.64 -9.97 6.23
C ILE A 108 -67.12 -11.34 6.70
N ALA A 109 -66.99 -11.53 8.02
CA ALA A 109 -67.80 -12.49 8.80
C ALA A 109 -67.49 -12.49 10.31
N ARG A 110 -68.52 -12.12 11.07
CA ARG A 110 -69.10 -12.81 12.25
C ARG A 110 -68.21 -13.17 13.45
N GLY A 111 -68.66 -12.77 14.64
CA GLY A 111 -68.68 -13.68 15.79
C GLY A 111 -68.61 -13.03 17.17
N ASN A 112 -69.77 -12.92 17.82
CA ASN A 112 -70.01 -12.45 19.17
C ASN A 112 -69.21 -13.18 20.28
N VAL A 113 -68.66 -12.46 21.28
CA VAL A 113 -69.19 -12.15 22.66
C VAL A 113 -68.99 -13.29 23.68
N THR A 114 -68.70 -12.85 24.93
CA THR A 114 -68.85 -13.48 26.26
C THR A 114 -67.68 -14.36 26.71
N ASP A 115 -67.24 -14.40 27.98
CA ASP A 115 -67.40 -13.61 29.22
C ASP A 115 -66.53 -14.35 30.28
N GLY A 116 -66.23 -13.69 31.40
CA GLY A 116 -65.82 -14.31 32.67
C GLY A 116 -64.38 -13.98 33.09
N GLU A 117 -64.12 -12.93 33.88
CA GLU A 117 -64.24 -12.83 35.37
C GLU A 117 -63.45 -13.92 36.10
N GLU A 118 -62.31 -13.54 36.71
CA GLU A 118 -62.11 -13.39 38.18
C GLU A 118 -61.57 -14.71 38.80
N THR A 119 -60.68 -14.81 39.80
CA THR A 119 -60.13 -13.91 40.84
C THR A 119 -58.97 -14.64 41.57
N ASN A 120 -58.14 -13.85 42.28
CA ASN A 120 -57.42 -14.13 43.55
C ASN A 120 -56.28 -15.17 43.59
N GLU A 121 -55.03 -14.76 43.84
CA GLU A 121 -54.39 -14.43 45.13
C GLU A 121 -54.16 -15.65 46.04
N SER A 122 -52.88 -16.01 46.25
CA SER A 122 -52.27 -16.11 47.59
C SER A 122 -50.80 -16.56 47.51
N GLU A 123 -49.98 -15.87 48.29
CA GLU A 123 -48.57 -16.09 48.62
C GLU A 123 -48.33 -17.40 49.39
N GLU A 124 -47.13 -17.98 49.29
CA GLU A 124 -46.29 -18.33 50.46
C GLU A 124 -44.90 -18.87 50.06
N GLU A 125 -43.90 -18.45 50.82
CA GLU A 125 -42.48 -18.82 50.78
C GLU A 125 -42.23 -20.30 51.13
N VAL A 126 -41.24 -20.94 50.49
CA VAL A 126 -40.36 -21.89 51.19
C VAL A 126 -38.96 -21.92 50.56
N THR A 127 -37.95 -21.70 51.39
CA THR A 127 -36.52 -21.90 51.13
C THR A 127 -36.14 -23.38 51.05
N ALA A 128 -35.33 -23.79 50.06
CA ALA A 128 -34.49 -24.99 50.17
C ALA A 128 -33.28 -24.91 49.23
N VAL A 129 -32.09 -25.04 49.82
CA VAL A 129 -30.82 -25.28 49.14
C VAL A 129 -30.65 -26.79 48.98
N ALA A 130 -30.46 -27.28 47.76
CA ALA A 130 -29.92 -28.61 47.49
C ALA A 130 -29.26 -28.62 46.10
N GLU A 131 -27.95 -28.83 46.09
CA GLU A 131 -27.21 -29.31 44.93
C GLU A 131 -27.73 -30.71 44.55
N LEU A 132 -27.88 -30.98 43.25
CA LEU A 132 -27.64 -32.29 42.62
C LEU A 132 -27.59 -32.13 41.10
N GLU A 133 -26.77 -33.01 40.52
CA GLU A 133 -26.18 -33.03 39.19
C GLU A 133 -27.15 -33.40 38.06
N ASP A 134 -26.72 -33.01 36.85
CA ASP A 134 -26.93 -33.61 35.52
C ASP A 134 -28.36 -33.89 35.02
N ASP A 135 -28.76 -33.13 34.00
CA ASP A 135 -29.39 -33.70 32.80
C ASP A 135 -28.84 -32.95 31.57
N ASP A 136 -28.11 -33.70 30.74
CA ASP A 136 -27.72 -33.34 29.38
C ASP A 136 -28.97 -33.01 28.54
N GLU A 137 -28.93 -31.94 27.75
CA GLU A 137 -29.15 -32.02 26.30
C GLU A 137 -29.09 -30.65 25.59
N ALA A 138 -28.52 -30.71 24.38
CA ALA A 138 -28.53 -29.73 23.29
C ALA A 138 -27.46 -28.62 23.31
N GLU A 139 -26.26 -29.04 22.92
CA GLU A 139 -25.32 -28.26 22.12
C GLU A 139 -26.04 -27.42 21.05
N GLN A 140 -26.00 -26.10 21.18
CA GLN A 140 -25.87 -25.22 20.02
C GLN A 140 -24.47 -24.64 20.07
N ASN A 141 -23.56 -25.38 19.42
CA ASN A 141 -22.30 -24.87 18.90
C ASN A 141 -22.63 -23.64 18.05
N ASP A 142 -22.52 -22.45 18.63
CA ASP A 142 -22.26 -21.24 17.86
C ASP A 142 -20.90 -21.46 17.20
N GLU A 143 -20.97 -22.01 15.99
CA GLU A 143 -19.87 -22.23 15.08
C GLU A 143 -19.11 -20.91 14.94
N VAL A 144 -18.02 -20.81 15.71
CA VAL A 144 -17.04 -19.75 15.56
C VAL A 144 -16.58 -19.82 14.13
N SER A 145 -17.03 -18.87 13.31
CA SER A 145 -16.49 -18.67 11.98
C SER A 145 -15.01 -18.34 12.14
N TYR A 146 -14.17 -19.35 11.95
CA TYR A 146 -12.72 -19.21 11.91
C TYR A 146 -12.40 -18.46 10.62
N ASP A 147 -12.26 -17.14 10.74
CA ASP A 147 -11.75 -16.27 9.68
C ASP A 147 -10.37 -16.81 9.25
N LEU A 148 -10.30 -17.31 8.01
CA LEU A 148 -9.07 -17.73 7.31
C LEU A 148 -8.03 -16.59 7.18
N ALA A 149 -8.35 -15.36 7.64
CA ALA A 149 -7.45 -14.22 7.72
C ALA A 149 -6.40 -14.33 8.85
N ARG A 150 -6.60 -15.20 9.86
CA ARG A 150 -5.71 -15.27 11.04
C ARG A 150 -4.34 -15.90 10.77
N GLU A 151 -4.17 -16.70 9.72
CA GLU A 151 -2.89 -17.38 9.45
C GLU A 151 -1.76 -16.42 9.06
N PHE A 152 -2.08 -15.23 8.54
CA PHE A 152 -1.06 -14.27 8.11
C PHE A 152 -0.61 -13.33 9.24
N GLU A 153 -1.54 -12.87 10.08
CA GLU A 153 -1.28 -11.95 11.20
C GLU A 153 -0.43 -12.60 12.30
N GLU A 154 -0.61 -13.91 12.55
CA GLU A 154 0.14 -14.67 13.55
C GLU A 154 1.61 -14.90 13.16
N ARG A 155 1.99 -14.55 11.93
CA ARG A 155 3.35 -14.72 11.42
C ARG A 155 4.22 -13.50 11.64
N ILE A 156 3.66 -12.32 11.89
CA ILE A 156 4.43 -11.09 12.10
C ILE A 156 4.61 -10.86 13.59
N LYS A 157 5.87 -10.77 14.03
CA LYS A 157 6.19 -10.56 15.44
C LYS A 157 5.87 -9.13 15.87
N GLU A 158 6.28 -8.15 15.07
CA GLU A 158 6.18 -6.73 15.40
C GLU A 158 6.23 -5.86 14.15
N VAL A 159 5.56 -4.70 14.20
CA VAL A 159 5.72 -3.61 13.24
C VAL A 159 6.36 -2.42 13.95
N VAL A 160 7.52 -1.98 13.46
CA VAL A 160 8.28 -0.87 14.01
C VAL A 160 8.27 0.29 13.04
N VAL A 161 7.74 1.44 13.47
CA VAL A 161 7.82 2.68 12.69
C VAL A 161 9.02 3.51 13.14
N LYS A 162 9.96 3.75 12.22
CA LYS A 162 11.16 4.55 12.43
C LYS A 162 11.10 5.85 11.64
N ARG A 163 11.89 6.82 12.10
CA ARG A 163 12.10 8.09 11.40
C ARG A 163 12.92 7.83 10.14
N GLY A 164 12.40 8.25 8.99
CA GLY A 164 13.18 8.43 7.77
C GLY A 164 14.03 9.70 7.85
N ILE A 165 15.26 9.65 7.35
CA ILE A 165 16.17 10.82 7.32
C ILE A 165 15.87 11.71 6.11
N ASN A 166 15.58 11.10 4.97
CA ASN A 166 15.29 11.76 3.70
C ASN A 166 14.29 10.92 2.89
N LYS A 167 13.84 11.43 1.74
CA LYS A 167 12.85 10.73 0.88
C LYS A 167 13.34 9.38 0.36
N VAL A 168 14.65 9.17 0.21
CA VAL A 168 15.19 7.89 -0.30
C VAL A 168 15.32 6.82 0.78
N ASP A 169 15.25 7.20 2.05
CA ASP A 169 15.24 6.32 3.22
C ASP A 169 13.82 5.94 3.65
N GLU A 170 12.79 6.51 3.01
CA GLU A 170 11.39 6.11 3.24
C GLU A 170 11.10 4.77 2.58
N GLY A 171 10.22 4.00 3.22
CA GLY A 171 9.72 2.74 2.70
C GLY A 171 9.66 1.65 3.76
N SER A 172 9.18 0.49 3.34
CA SER A 172 9.12 -0.70 4.18
C SER A 172 10.32 -1.65 3.96
N ASN A 173 10.65 -2.41 5.00
CA ASN A 173 11.55 -3.55 4.92
C ASN A 173 11.11 -4.62 5.93
N VAL A 174 11.50 -5.87 5.72
CA VAL A 174 11.21 -6.98 6.63
C VAL A 174 12.51 -7.58 7.14
N LEU A 175 12.70 -7.49 8.46
CA LEU A 175 13.84 -8.08 9.16
C LEU A 175 13.47 -9.48 9.67
N ASN A 176 14.48 -10.32 9.93
CA ASN A 176 14.31 -11.63 10.59
C ASN A 176 13.35 -12.60 9.89
N ARG A 177 13.11 -12.40 8.58
CA ARG A 177 12.17 -13.17 7.78
C ARG A 177 12.40 -14.68 7.83
N VAL A 178 13.65 -15.12 7.66
CA VAL A 178 14.02 -16.55 7.64
C VAL A 178 13.97 -17.20 9.03
N SER A 179 14.02 -16.39 10.10
CA SER A 179 14.04 -16.90 11.49
C SER A 179 12.65 -17.21 12.06
N GLY A 180 11.59 -17.09 11.26
CA GLY A 180 10.21 -17.37 11.66
C GLY A 180 9.55 -16.29 12.52
N ASN A 181 10.24 -15.18 12.78
CA ASN A 181 9.72 -14.03 13.53
C ASN A 181 9.97 -12.71 12.75
N PRO A 182 9.34 -12.53 11.58
CA PRO A 182 9.52 -11.33 10.79
C PRO A 182 9.10 -10.08 11.57
N ILE A 183 9.93 -9.03 11.45
CA ILE A 183 9.66 -7.70 11.98
C ILE A 183 9.56 -6.76 10.79
N ILE A 184 8.42 -6.11 10.63
CA ILE A 184 8.23 -5.10 9.60
C ILE A 184 8.79 -3.78 10.11
N GLU A 185 9.76 -3.22 9.41
CA GLU A 185 10.29 -1.88 9.67
C GLU A 185 9.71 -0.92 8.63
N MET A 186 8.99 0.11 9.09
CA MET A 186 8.45 1.17 8.25
C MET A 186 9.21 2.47 8.54
N ARG A 187 9.86 3.05 7.54
CA ARG A 187 10.54 4.36 7.66
C ARG A 187 9.71 5.45 7.03
N VAL A 188 9.40 6.48 7.83
CA VAL A 188 8.54 7.59 7.41
C VAL A 188 9.15 8.91 7.82
N LEU A 189 9.14 9.90 6.93
CA LEU A 189 9.51 11.27 7.27
C LEU A 189 8.51 11.87 8.25
N ALA A 190 9.03 12.53 9.29
CA ALA A 190 8.19 13.24 10.25
C ALA A 190 7.36 14.37 9.59
N SER A 191 7.81 14.92 8.47
CA SER A 191 7.07 15.93 7.69
C SER A 191 5.73 15.41 7.19
N ARG A 192 5.62 14.12 6.84
CA ARG A 192 4.37 13.56 6.30
C ARG A 192 3.20 13.62 7.28
N PHE A 193 3.49 13.63 8.58
CA PHE A 193 2.48 13.75 9.63
C PHE A 193 2.06 15.21 9.92
N SER A 194 2.78 16.20 9.39
CA SER A 194 2.65 17.60 9.80
C SER A 194 2.37 18.56 8.64
N ASN A 195 2.84 18.26 7.44
CA ASN A 195 2.53 19.04 6.24
C ASN A 195 1.13 18.64 5.72
N PRO A 196 0.15 19.56 5.62
CA PRO A 196 -1.21 19.24 5.21
C PRO A 196 -1.32 18.55 3.84
N GLU A 197 -0.42 18.88 2.89
CA GLU A 197 -0.40 18.25 1.57
C GLU A 197 0.08 16.78 1.69
N GLU A 198 1.19 16.54 2.38
CA GLU A 198 1.72 15.18 2.57
C GLU A 198 0.83 14.32 3.47
N ALA A 199 0.13 14.93 4.44
CA ALA A 199 -0.76 14.22 5.36
C ALA A 199 -2.00 13.65 4.65
N GLN A 200 -2.46 14.27 3.56
CA GLN A 200 -3.54 13.75 2.73
C GLN A 200 -3.13 12.45 2.00
N GLU A 201 -1.86 12.36 1.61
CA GLU A 201 -1.31 11.21 0.90
C GLU A 201 -0.70 10.16 1.85
N LEU A 202 -0.55 10.47 3.14
CA LEU A 202 0.14 9.61 4.10
C LEU A 202 -0.51 8.22 4.23
N ASP A 203 -1.85 8.15 4.29
CA ASP A 203 -2.55 6.85 4.36
C ASP A 203 -2.26 6.01 3.11
N ALA A 204 -2.34 6.61 1.92
CA ALA A 204 -2.05 5.93 0.66
C ALA A 204 -0.59 5.45 0.60
N PHE A 205 0.36 6.30 1.02
CA PHE A 205 1.77 5.95 1.09
C PHE A 205 2.02 4.78 2.04
N LEU A 206 1.47 4.83 3.26
CA LEU A 206 1.64 3.76 4.24
C LEU A 206 1.03 2.45 3.76
N ILE A 207 -0.16 2.50 3.18
CA ILE A 207 -0.83 1.31 2.64
C ILE A 207 0.00 0.69 1.51
N HIS A 208 0.52 1.51 0.59
CA HIS A 208 1.41 1.07 -0.48
C HIS A 208 2.65 0.36 0.04
N GLU A 209 3.35 0.98 0.98
CA GLU A 209 4.56 0.40 1.57
C GLU A 209 4.24 -0.85 2.41
N PHE A 210 3.13 -0.88 3.14
CA PHE A 210 2.72 -2.08 3.86
C PHE A 210 2.32 -3.24 2.93
N MET A 211 1.82 -2.98 1.72
CA MET A 211 1.60 -4.02 0.72
C MET A 211 2.93 -4.65 0.25
N HIS A 212 4.00 -3.87 0.10
CA HIS A 212 5.33 -4.43 -0.15
C HIS A 212 5.80 -5.31 1.01
N ALA A 213 5.65 -4.84 2.25
CA ALA A 213 5.99 -5.64 3.42
C ALA A 213 5.14 -6.93 3.51
N LYS A 214 3.87 -6.85 3.13
CA LYS A 214 2.95 -8.00 3.06
C LYS A 214 3.48 -9.04 2.08
N ASP A 215 3.83 -8.63 0.87
CA ASP A 215 4.42 -9.50 -0.14
C ASP A 215 5.71 -10.16 0.37
N MET A 216 6.58 -9.40 1.05
CA MET A 216 7.84 -9.95 1.58
C MET A 216 7.65 -11.06 2.60
N VAL A 217 6.52 -11.13 3.31
CA VAL A 217 6.23 -12.21 4.27
C VAL A 217 5.26 -13.25 3.71
N ASP A 218 4.73 -13.05 2.51
CA ASP A 218 3.79 -13.97 1.86
C ASP A 218 4.53 -15.16 1.21
N PRO A 219 4.28 -16.43 1.62
CA PRO A 219 4.85 -17.62 1.02
C PRO A 219 4.45 -17.80 -0.44
N GLU A 220 3.27 -17.32 -0.85
CA GLU A 220 2.87 -17.41 -2.26
C GLU A 220 3.66 -16.42 -3.13
N PHE A 221 4.07 -15.29 -2.56
CA PHE A 221 4.95 -14.34 -3.26
C PHE A 221 6.40 -14.84 -3.30
N ASP A 222 6.80 -15.59 -2.27
CA ASP A 222 8.11 -16.24 -2.14
C ASP A 222 9.28 -15.26 -2.35
N TYR A 223 9.25 -14.15 -1.58
CA TYR A 223 10.33 -13.16 -1.64
C TYR A 223 11.68 -13.81 -1.35
N GLU A 224 12.70 -13.52 -2.14
CA GLU A 224 14.05 -13.99 -1.88
C GLU A 224 15.02 -12.81 -1.86
N ASP A 225 16.04 -12.86 -1.02
CA ASP A 225 17.17 -11.94 -1.12
C ASP A 225 18.05 -12.38 -2.30
N ALA A 226 17.48 -12.28 -3.49
CA ALA A 226 18.08 -12.82 -4.70
C ALA A 226 19.33 -12.03 -5.05
N PHE A 227 20.40 -12.76 -5.36
CA PHE A 227 21.61 -12.15 -5.86
C PHE A 227 21.38 -11.64 -7.28
N ILE A 228 21.36 -10.31 -7.46
CA ILE A 228 21.35 -9.70 -8.78
C ILE A 228 22.79 -9.78 -9.36
N PRO A 229 23.02 -10.53 -10.45
CA PRO A 229 24.33 -10.66 -11.06
C PRO A 229 24.75 -9.40 -11.81
N GLY A 230 26.04 -9.30 -12.14
CA GLY A 230 26.59 -8.21 -12.97
C GLY A 230 27.30 -7.10 -12.18
N ASN A 231 27.77 -6.10 -12.92
CA ASN A 231 28.44 -4.92 -12.36
C ASN A 231 27.43 -3.97 -11.69
N PRO A 232 27.87 -2.98 -10.88
CA PRO A 232 26.96 -2.08 -10.16
C PRO A 232 25.93 -1.38 -11.05
N SER A 233 26.28 -1.02 -12.28
CA SER A 233 25.37 -0.36 -13.21
C SER A 233 24.26 -1.28 -13.70
N VAL A 234 24.59 -2.54 -14.03
CA VAL A 234 23.60 -3.57 -14.39
C VAL A 234 22.69 -3.88 -13.21
N LYS A 235 23.25 -4.00 -12.00
CA LYS A 235 22.47 -4.21 -10.78
C LYS A 235 21.47 -3.09 -10.56
N ASN A 236 21.91 -1.83 -10.66
CA ASN A 236 21.04 -0.67 -10.51
C ASN A 236 19.90 -0.65 -11.53
N LEU A 237 20.17 -1.05 -12.78
CA LEU A 237 19.15 -1.13 -13.82
C LEU A 237 18.09 -2.19 -13.50
N ILE A 238 18.53 -3.41 -13.15
CA ILE A 238 17.63 -4.51 -12.79
C ILE A 238 16.81 -4.12 -11.55
N THR A 239 17.44 -3.54 -10.53
CA THR A 239 16.74 -3.03 -9.34
C THR A 239 15.69 -1.97 -9.70
N ALA A 240 16.00 -1.04 -10.61
CA ALA A 240 15.04 -0.02 -11.04
C ALA A 240 13.83 -0.63 -11.76
N ARG A 241 14.07 -1.58 -12.68
CA ARG A 241 13.00 -2.33 -13.38
C ARG A 241 12.14 -3.13 -12.41
N PHE A 242 12.79 -3.87 -11.51
CA PHE A 242 12.10 -4.67 -10.50
C PHE A 242 11.22 -3.80 -9.61
N LYS A 243 11.74 -2.68 -9.11
CA LYS A 243 10.96 -1.72 -8.30
C LYS A 243 9.75 -1.20 -9.08
N LEU A 244 9.93 -0.81 -10.34
CA LEU A 244 8.82 -0.35 -11.18
C LEU A 244 7.73 -1.42 -11.34
N LEU A 245 8.11 -2.65 -11.71
CA LEU A 245 7.17 -3.76 -11.91
C LEU A 245 6.47 -4.16 -10.60
N TRP A 246 7.19 -4.19 -9.48
CA TRP A 246 6.62 -4.50 -8.17
C TRP A 246 5.68 -3.41 -7.69
N ASN A 247 6.03 -2.13 -7.86
CA ASN A 247 5.13 -1.02 -7.56
C ASN A 247 3.86 -1.13 -8.41
N MET A 248 3.97 -1.47 -9.71
CA MET A 248 2.80 -1.67 -10.59
C MET A 248 1.89 -2.78 -10.05
N TYR A 249 2.48 -3.90 -9.62
CA TYR A 249 1.75 -5.01 -9.06
C TYR A 249 1.04 -4.65 -7.74
N VAL A 250 1.69 -3.88 -6.86
CA VAL A 250 1.07 -3.36 -5.63
C VAL A 250 -0.09 -2.42 -5.97
N ASP A 251 0.12 -1.44 -6.83
CA ASP A 251 -0.89 -0.45 -7.18
C ASP A 251 -2.10 -1.05 -7.90
N ALA A 252 -1.87 -2.06 -8.73
CA ALA A 252 -2.93 -2.82 -9.37
C ALA A 252 -3.83 -3.52 -8.35
N ARG A 253 -3.25 -4.13 -7.30
CA ARG A 253 -4.02 -4.76 -6.21
C ARG A 253 -4.76 -3.73 -5.37
N LEU A 254 -4.12 -2.60 -5.04
CA LEU A 254 -4.77 -1.50 -4.32
C LEU A 254 -5.97 -0.94 -5.09
N ALA A 255 -5.82 -0.75 -6.41
CA ALA A 255 -6.91 -0.30 -7.27
C ALA A 255 -8.09 -1.30 -7.28
N ARG A 256 -7.82 -2.61 -7.32
CA ARG A 256 -8.86 -3.65 -7.21
C ARG A 256 -9.59 -3.63 -5.86
N MET A 257 -8.89 -3.27 -4.79
CA MET A 257 -9.46 -3.09 -3.46
C MET A 257 -10.21 -1.76 -3.27
N GLY A 258 -10.19 -0.88 -4.28
CA GLY A 258 -10.80 0.46 -4.19
C GLY A 258 -10.01 1.43 -3.31
N VAL A 259 -8.75 1.13 -3.01
CA VAL A 259 -7.86 2.01 -2.24
C VAL A 259 -7.18 2.99 -3.20
N VAL A 260 -7.23 4.28 -2.88
CA VAL A 260 -6.54 5.31 -3.64
C VAL A 260 -5.04 5.18 -3.38
N SER A 261 -4.27 4.90 -4.43
CA SER A 261 -2.80 4.94 -4.39
C SER A 261 -2.29 6.37 -4.45
N VAL A 262 -1.07 6.60 -3.96
CA VAL A 262 -0.30 7.84 -4.15
C VAL A 262 -0.15 8.14 -5.65
N GLN A 263 -0.02 7.12 -6.48
CA GLN A 263 0.08 7.27 -7.93
C GLN A 263 -1.11 6.62 -8.63
N PRO A 264 -1.90 7.37 -9.42
CA PRO A 264 -2.98 6.79 -10.21
C PRO A 264 -2.42 5.90 -11.34
N LYS A 265 -3.27 5.02 -11.87
CA LYS A 265 -2.94 4.09 -12.97
C LYS A 265 -2.27 4.81 -14.14
N GLU A 266 -2.77 5.97 -14.53
CA GLU A 266 -2.25 6.79 -15.62
C GLU A 266 -0.84 7.33 -15.33
N SER A 267 -0.55 7.70 -14.09
CA SER A 267 0.79 8.15 -13.69
C SER A 267 1.77 6.99 -13.74
N ARG A 268 1.34 5.80 -13.28
CA ARG A 268 2.17 4.61 -13.35
C ARG A 268 2.40 4.14 -14.79
N TYR A 269 1.39 4.27 -15.66
CA TYR A 269 1.57 4.02 -17.08
C TYR A 269 2.61 4.96 -17.69
N ARG A 270 2.60 6.26 -17.38
CA ARG A 270 3.62 7.19 -17.87
C ARG A 270 5.03 6.82 -17.40
N GLU A 271 5.18 6.38 -16.15
CA GLU A 271 6.46 5.92 -15.63
C GLU A 271 6.96 4.69 -16.40
N PHE A 272 6.09 3.70 -16.59
CA PHE A 272 6.37 2.52 -17.40
C PHE A 272 6.69 2.88 -18.87
N ASP A 273 5.89 3.74 -19.47
CA ASP A 273 6.03 4.19 -20.86
C ASP A 273 7.37 4.87 -21.10
N ASN A 274 7.83 5.71 -20.16
CA ASN A 274 9.13 6.35 -20.23
C ASN A 274 10.28 5.33 -20.12
N PHE A 275 10.15 4.35 -19.24
CA PHE A 275 11.19 3.34 -18.99
C PHE A 275 11.35 2.38 -20.18
N TYR A 276 10.24 2.02 -20.81
CA TYR A 276 10.15 1.05 -21.89
C TYR A 276 9.87 1.66 -23.26
N ARG A 277 10.08 2.97 -23.44
CA ARG A 277 9.71 3.77 -24.64
C ARG A 277 10.12 3.21 -26.01
N LYS A 278 11.08 2.28 -26.01
CA LYS A 278 11.66 1.64 -27.20
C LYS A 278 10.87 0.43 -27.66
N ILE A 279 10.07 -0.18 -26.78
CA ILE A 279 9.05 -1.15 -27.17
C ILE A 279 7.95 -0.39 -27.93
N PRO A 280 7.38 -0.92 -29.04
CA PRO A 280 6.33 -0.21 -29.76
C PRO A 280 5.04 -0.03 -28.91
N ASP A 281 4.29 1.04 -29.19
CA ASP A 281 3.18 1.53 -28.33
C ASP A 281 2.09 0.47 -28.06
N LYS A 282 1.72 -0.32 -29.08
CA LYS A 282 0.72 -1.38 -28.95
C LYS A 282 1.14 -2.40 -27.90
N GLN A 283 2.39 -2.88 -27.99
CA GLN A 283 2.96 -3.88 -27.09
C GLN A 283 3.18 -3.30 -25.70
N ARG A 284 3.66 -2.05 -25.56
CA ARG A 284 3.77 -1.39 -24.25
C ARG A 284 2.44 -1.34 -23.51
N LYS A 285 1.36 -0.95 -24.20
CA LYS A 285 0.00 -0.94 -23.62
C LYS A 285 -0.44 -2.34 -23.24
N GLY A 286 -0.20 -3.32 -24.10
CA GLY A 286 -0.49 -4.74 -23.82
C GLY A 286 0.20 -5.24 -22.56
N ILE A 287 1.51 -4.99 -22.43
CA ILE A 287 2.30 -5.38 -21.25
C ILE A 287 1.78 -4.68 -19.99
N PHE A 288 1.54 -3.37 -20.06
CA PHE A 288 1.04 -2.62 -18.91
C PHE A 288 -0.32 -3.14 -18.43
N GLU A 289 -1.28 -3.32 -19.34
CA GLU A 289 -2.61 -3.84 -19.00
C GLU A 289 -2.55 -5.29 -18.52
N GLY A 290 -1.72 -6.13 -19.15
CA GLY A 290 -1.49 -7.51 -18.72
C GLY A 290 -0.95 -7.58 -17.29
N LEU A 291 0.10 -6.81 -16.98
CA LEU A 291 0.65 -6.74 -15.62
C LEU A 291 -0.38 -6.17 -14.62
N TRP A 292 -1.13 -5.15 -15.02
CA TRP A 292 -2.16 -4.53 -14.18
C TRP A 292 -3.33 -5.47 -13.86
N GLN A 293 -3.68 -6.37 -14.79
CA GLN A 293 -4.76 -7.34 -14.60
C GLN A 293 -4.29 -8.63 -13.91
N THR A 294 -2.98 -8.85 -13.83
CA THR A 294 -2.43 -10.06 -13.20
C THR A 294 -2.79 -10.12 -11.72
N GLU A 295 -3.38 -11.25 -11.30
CA GLU A 295 -3.87 -11.45 -9.94
C GLU A 295 -2.74 -11.82 -8.97
N LYS A 296 -1.87 -12.74 -9.39
CA LYS A 296 -0.74 -13.25 -8.60
C LYS A 296 0.54 -13.19 -9.42
N LEU A 297 1.60 -12.71 -8.78
CA LEU A 297 2.98 -12.77 -9.27
C LEU A 297 3.87 -13.25 -8.14
N THR A 298 4.89 -14.03 -8.46
CA THR A 298 5.96 -14.34 -7.50
C THR A 298 7.11 -13.35 -7.63
N HIS A 299 7.98 -13.32 -6.61
CA HIS A 299 9.22 -12.57 -6.63
C HIS A 299 10.13 -12.98 -7.80
N GLU A 300 10.25 -14.28 -8.07
CA GLU A 300 11.05 -14.80 -9.19
C GLU A 300 10.51 -14.34 -10.55
N GLU A 301 9.19 -14.34 -10.74
CA GLU A 301 8.56 -13.84 -11.97
C GLU A 301 8.83 -12.34 -12.17
N LEU A 302 8.71 -11.52 -11.13
CA LEU A 302 9.02 -10.09 -11.22
C LEU A 302 10.51 -9.86 -11.51
N LEU A 303 11.39 -10.61 -10.87
CA LEU A 303 12.83 -10.46 -11.04
C LEU A 303 13.30 -10.94 -12.42
N SER A 304 12.74 -12.03 -12.94
CA SER A 304 13.03 -12.52 -14.28
C SER A 304 12.58 -11.51 -15.34
N MET A 305 11.36 -10.98 -15.25
CA MET A 305 10.89 -9.89 -16.13
C MET A 305 11.71 -8.59 -16.01
N ALA A 306 12.25 -8.29 -14.83
CA ALA A 306 13.14 -7.14 -14.63
C ALA A 306 14.52 -7.35 -15.25
N THR A 307 15.01 -8.59 -15.25
CA THR A 307 16.33 -8.97 -15.75
C THR A 307 16.33 -9.11 -17.27
N ASP A 308 15.28 -9.71 -17.82
CA ASP A 308 15.17 -10.09 -19.23
C ASP A 308 13.88 -9.55 -19.86
N LEU A 309 14.04 -8.79 -20.94
CA LEU A 309 12.91 -8.22 -21.67
C LEU A 309 12.10 -9.32 -22.38
N ASP A 310 12.73 -10.39 -22.85
CA ASP A 310 12.03 -11.45 -23.58
C ASP A 310 11.06 -12.19 -22.66
N THR A 311 11.45 -12.41 -21.41
CA THR A 311 10.56 -12.93 -20.37
C THR A 311 9.33 -12.02 -20.15
N LEU A 312 9.52 -10.70 -20.12
CA LEU A 312 8.40 -9.74 -19.98
C LEU A 312 7.49 -9.74 -21.22
N MET A 313 8.08 -9.72 -22.42
CA MET A 313 7.36 -9.69 -23.69
C MET A 313 6.57 -10.98 -23.91
N SER A 314 7.20 -12.14 -23.73
CA SER A 314 6.57 -13.45 -23.94
C SER A 314 5.38 -13.70 -23.01
N LYS A 315 5.35 -13.07 -21.83
CA LYS A 315 4.25 -13.20 -20.87
C LYS A 315 3.00 -12.40 -21.27
N TYR A 316 3.16 -11.24 -21.92
CA TYR A 316 2.05 -10.30 -22.15
C TYR A 316 1.86 -9.84 -23.60
N VAL A 317 2.73 -10.25 -24.53
CA VAL A 317 2.64 -9.92 -25.95
C VAL A 317 2.42 -11.20 -26.74
N ASP A 318 1.42 -11.19 -27.60
CA ASP A 318 1.10 -12.35 -28.43
C ASP A 318 2.27 -12.68 -29.39
N PRO A 319 2.63 -13.97 -29.59
CA PRO A 319 3.76 -14.39 -30.44
C PRO A 319 3.67 -13.95 -31.92
N GLY A 320 2.52 -13.46 -32.39
CA GLY A 320 2.33 -12.93 -33.75
C GLY A 320 2.38 -11.40 -33.86
N ASP A 321 2.48 -10.69 -32.73
CA ASP A 321 2.43 -9.23 -32.69
C ASP A 321 3.80 -8.57 -32.91
N MET A 322 4.88 -9.34 -32.87
CA MET A 322 6.27 -8.91 -33.08
C MET A 322 7.05 -10.07 -33.69
N THR A 323 7.87 -9.81 -34.70
CA THR A 323 8.85 -10.77 -35.19
C THR A 323 10.04 -10.87 -34.22
N GLU A 324 10.77 -11.99 -34.21
CA GLU A 324 11.98 -12.13 -33.38
C GLU A 324 13.03 -11.08 -33.75
N GLU A 325 13.16 -10.78 -35.04
CA GLU A 325 14.03 -9.71 -35.53
C GLU A 325 13.66 -8.35 -34.93
N GLU A 326 12.38 -8.00 -34.83
CA GLU A 326 11.95 -6.74 -34.21
C GLU A 326 12.24 -6.65 -32.71
N LYS A 327 12.37 -7.79 -32.00
CA LYS A 327 12.68 -7.82 -30.57
C LYS A 327 14.17 -7.60 -30.30
N ASP A 328 15.03 -8.21 -31.12
CA ASP A 328 16.48 -8.15 -30.96
C ASP A 328 17.02 -6.70 -31.02
N PHE A 329 16.34 -5.79 -31.72
CA PHE A 329 16.73 -4.38 -31.85
C PHE A 329 16.06 -3.43 -30.85
N ILE A 330 15.38 -3.94 -29.81
CA ILE A 330 14.81 -3.10 -28.75
C ILE A 330 15.89 -2.70 -27.75
N HIS A 331 16.51 -1.54 -27.98
CA HIS A 331 17.52 -0.98 -27.08
C HIS A 331 16.91 -0.29 -25.86
N LEU A 332 16.61 -1.06 -24.82
CA LEU A 332 16.12 -0.46 -23.56
C LEU A 332 17.13 0.53 -22.95
N GLN A 333 16.57 1.50 -22.23
CA GLN A 333 17.34 2.43 -21.41
C GLN A 333 18.20 1.64 -20.39
N GLY A 334 19.49 1.98 -20.32
CA GLY A 334 20.48 1.33 -19.47
C GLY A 334 21.05 0.01 -20.01
N SER A 335 20.55 -0.52 -21.14
CA SER A 335 21.13 -1.71 -21.76
C SER A 335 22.60 -1.47 -22.19
N PRO A 336 23.46 -2.49 -22.16
CA PRO A 336 24.86 -2.35 -22.56
C PRO A 336 24.97 -2.08 -24.07
N CYS A 337 25.71 -1.03 -24.44
CA CYS A 337 26.02 -0.69 -25.84
C CYS A 337 26.76 -1.86 -26.53
N PRO A 338 26.41 -2.27 -27.76
CA PRO A 338 27.09 -3.38 -28.45
C PRO A 338 28.56 -3.07 -28.75
N LEU A 339 28.93 -1.80 -28.89
CA LEU A 339 30.29 -1.35 -29.21
C LEU A 339 31.20 -1.29 -27.98
N CYS A 340 30.79 -0.60 -26.91
CA CYS A 340 31.63 -0.42 -25.72
C CYS A 340 31.24 -1.28 -24.50
N LYS A 341 30.11 -1.99 -24.56
CA LYS A 341 29.53 -2.83 -23.48
C LYS A 341 29.19 -2.07 -22.19
N PHE A 342 29.24 -0.74 -22.19
CA PHE A 342 28.77 0.08 -21.07
C PHE A 342 27.26 0.35 -21.16
N PRO A 343 26.54 0.38 -20.03
CA PRO A 343 25.16 0.84 -19.96
C PRO A 343 24.98 2.23 -20.57
N THR A 344 24.01 2.38 -21.47
CA THR A 344 23.69 3.67 -22.10
C THR A 344 22.22 4.04 -21.96
N TYR A 345 21.97 5.34 -21.78
CA TYR A 345 20.65 5.95 -21.76
C TYR A 345 20.40 6.81 -23.03
N ASN A 346 21.47 7.07 -23.78
CA ASN A 346 21.46 7.81 -25.02
C ASN A 346 21.84 6.87 -26.16
N TRP A 347 20.82 6.39 -26.86
CA TRP A 347 20.96 5.47 -27.98
C TRP A 347 20.80 6.21 -29.30
N VAL A 348 21.67 5.89 -30.24
CA VAL A 348 21.48 6.10 -31.67
C VAL A 348 21.03 4.74 -32.23
N ASP A 349 19.74 4.59 -32.51
CA ASP A 349 19.16 3.28 -32.90
C ASP A 349 19.44 2.90 -34.35
N ASP A 350 19.62 3.89 -35.23
CA ASP A 350 19.91 3.68 -36.65
C ASP A 350 20.99 4.67 -37.11
N PRO A 351 22.27 4.41 -36.80
CA PRO A 351 23.38 5.27 -37.18
C PRO A 351 23.46 5.52 -38.70
N GLU A 352 23.08 4.56 -39.54
CA GLU A 352 23.07 4.70 -41.00
C GLU A 352 22.14 5.82 -41.49
N SER A 353 21.09 6.15 -40.72
CA SER A 353 20.18 7.25 -41.06
C SER A 353 20.73 8.66 -40.76
N ILE A 354 21.80 8.76 -39.96
CA ILE A 354 22.33 10.04 -39.47
C ILE A 354 23.83 10.25 -39.72
N CYS A 355 24.62 9.18 -39.76
CA CYS A 355 26.06 9.23 -39.91
C CYS A 355 26.47 8.97 -41.36
N ASP A 356 27.65 9.46 -41.75
CA ASP A 356 28.23 9.18 -43.06
C ASP A 356 28.64 7.70 -43.20
N GLU A 357 28.60 7.18 -44.43
CA GLU A 357 28.95 5.79 -44.77
C GLU A 357 30.33 5.38 -44.23
N MET A 358 31.30 6.30 -44.23
CA MET A 358 32.65 6.06 -43.68
C MET A 358 32.66 5.73 -42.18
N VAL A 359 31.71 6.26 -41.41
CA VAL A 359 31.55 5.97 -39.97
C VAL A 359 31.06 4.53 -39.80
N ILE A 360 30.06 4.14 -40.58
CA ILE A 360 29.47 2.80 -40.56
C ILE A 360 30.53 1.76 -40.94
N GLU A 361 31.28 1.99 -42.02
CA GLU A 361 32.39 1.13 -42.43
C GLU A 361 33.46 1.01 -41.32
N ALA A 362 33.81 2.11 -40.66
CA ALA A 362 34.80 2.09 -39.58
C ALA A 362 34.33 1.26 -38.37
N ILE A 363 33.03 1.31 -38.04
CA ILE A 363 32.45 0.47 -36.99
C ILE A 363 32.49 -1.00 -37.42
N GLN A 364 32.04 -1.34 -38.63
CA GLN A 364 32.00 -2.71 -39.14
C GLN A 364 33.39 -3.34 -39.28
N ILE A 365 34.44 -2.54 -39.54
CA ILE A 365 35.82 -3.02 -39.54
C ILE A 365 36.24 -3.53 -38.16
N ASP A 366 35.88 -2.80 -37.10
CA ASP A 366 36.22 -3.18 -35.72
C ASP A 366 35.24 -4.23 -35.16
N PHE A 367 33.99 -4.22 -35.62
CA PHE A 367 32.89 -5.08 -35.19
C PHE A 367 32.18 -5.72 -36.40
N PRO A 368 32.71 -6.83 -36.97
CA PRO A 368 32.20 -7.40 -38.22
C PRO A 368 30.77 -7.94 -38.17
N ASP A 369 30.31 -8.34 -36.98
CA ASP A 369 28.96 -8.86 -36.75
C ASP A 369 27.94 -7.75 -36.40
N TRP A 370 28.36 -6.48 -36.37
CA TRP A 370 27.50 -5.35 -36.05
C TRP A 370 26.80 -4.81 -37.29
N GLU A 371 25.51 -4.55 -37.17
CA GLU A 371 24.66 -3.94 -38.19
C GLU A 371 24.09 -2.60 -37.70
N SER A 372 23.70 -1.69 -38.60
CA SER A 372 23.18 -0.36 -38.19
C SER A 372 22.02 -0.47 -37.19
N ARG A 373 21.16 -1.47 -37.39
CA ARG A 373 20.02 -1.76 -36.53
C ARG A 373 20.40 -2.20 -35.10
N ASP A 374 21.63 -2.66 -34.84
CA ASP A 374 22.14 -2.90 -33.48
C ASP A 374 22.41 -1.58 -32.72
N GLY A 375 22.46 -0.46 -33.44
CA GLY A 375 22.67 0.86 -32.88
C GLY A 375 23.98 1.04 -32.13
N GLY A 376 24.10 2.15 -31.41
CA GLY A 376 25.24 2.46 -30.56
C GLY A 376 24.92 3.55 -29.55
N CYS A 377 25.74 3.67 -28.51
CA CYS A 377 25.64 4.85 -27.64
C CYS A 377 26.18 6.09 -28.35
N ASP A 378 25.60 7.25 -28.05
CA ASP A 378 25.99 8.56 -28.58
C ASP A 378 27.52 8.78 -28.59
N ARG A 379 28.20 8.45 -27.49
CA ARG A 379 29.66 8.56 -27.36
C ARG A 379 30.43 7.62 -28.27
N CYS A 380 29.95 6.40 -28.49
CA CYS A 380 30.63 5.50 -29.43
C CYS A 380 30.51 6.05 -30.85
N ILE A 381 29.32 6.51 -31.22
CA ILE A 381 29.09 7.11 -32.53
C ILE A 381 29.99 8.35 -32.72
N GLU A 382 30.04 9.26 -31.75
CA GLU A 382 30.91 10.45 -31.77
C GLU A 382 32.40 10.08 -31.96
N VAL A 383 32.87 9.03 -31.27
CA VAL A 383 34.26 8.56 -31.41
C VAL A 383 34.54 8.04 -32.82
N TYR A 384 33.60 7.35 -33.45
CA TYR A 384 33.76 6.87 -34.82
C TYR A 384 33.62 8.00 -35.84
N GLU A 385 32.77 9.00 -35.62
CA GLU A 385 32.69 10.22 -36.44
C GLU A 385 34.03 10.97 -36.46
N LEU A 386 34.66 11.13 -35.28
CA LEU A 386 35.99 11.73 -35.16
C LEU A 386 37.07 10.90 -35.86
N ARG A 387 36.99 9.56 -35.77
CA ARG A 387 37.97 8.66 -36.41
C ARG A 387 37.84 8.64 -37.93
N ALA A 388 36.62 8.72 -38.45
CA ALA A 388 36.34 8.81 -39.87
C ALA A 388 36.63 10.21 -40.45
N GLY A 389 36.85 11.21 -39.60
CA GLY A 389 37.22 12.57 -40.01
C GLY A 389 36.02 13.44 -40.41
N VAL A 390 34.84 13.15 -39.86
CA VAL A 390 33.55 13.79 -40.17
C VAL A 390 32.93 14.57 -39.00
N GLY A 391 33.64 14.67 -37.86
CA GLY A 391 33.23 15.40 -36.64
C GLY A 391 33.68 16.85 -36.54
#